data_AF-A0A2B2CEZ3-F1
#
_entry.id   AF-A0A2B2CEZ3-F1
#
_cell.length_a   1.000
_cell.length_b   1.000
_cell.length_c   1.000
_cell.angle_alpha   90.00
_cell.angle_beta   90.00
_cell.angle_gamma   90.00
#
_symmetry.space_group_name_H-M   'P 1'
#
loop_
_entity.id
_entity.type
_entity.pdbx_description
1 polymer ?
#
loop_
_entity_poly.entity_id
_entity_poly.type
_entity_poly.pdbx_seq_one_letter_code
_entity_poly.pdbx_strand_id
1 'polypeptide(L)'
;MNAQSEKAKAAMAKENSQSDNEEVIAQLEKQVSIAVWIQFIGQIMEAFYLSKIMLVSEEVRENANERQILLGAWIQTAGQLFEGVGTTKQLYTDEEKSLTLEAQRVTNFGDWLQSVGVALEANAGTQIILEEIRKAEEEEFIP
;
A
#
# COMPACT_ATOMS: atom_id res chain seq x y z
N MET A 1 -5.04 -14.09 54.77
CA MET A 1 -5.14 -13.25 53.55
C MET A 1 -6.59 -13.24 53.11
N ASN A 2 -7.18 -12.06 52.89
CA ASN A 2 -8.62 -11.91 52.66
C ASN A 2 -8.93 -11.99 51.15
N ALA A 3 -9.95 -12.75 50.73
CA ALA A 3 -10.29 -12.99 49.32
C ALA A 3 -10.62 -11.70 48.53
N GLN A 4 -10.99 -10.62 49.22
CA GLN A 4 -11.15 -9.29 48.63
C GLN A 4 -9.82 -8.66 48.19
N SER A 5 -8.71 -8.87 48.90
CA SER A 5 -7.42 -8.26 48.51
C SER A 5 -6.77 -8.98 47.32
N GLU A 6 -7.06 -10.27 47.14
CA GLU A 6 -6.64 -11.05 45.97
C GLU A 6 -7.38 -10.61 44.70
N LYS A 7 -8.70 -10.42 44.79
CA LYS A 7 -9.52 -9.90 43.67
C LYS A 7 -9.12 -8.49 43.25
N ALA A 8 -8.82 -7.60 44.20
CA ALA A 8 -8.36 -6.25 43.91
C ALA A 8 -6.98 -6.24 43.20
N LYS A 9 -6.05 -7.10 43.63
CA LYS A 9 -4.75 -7.27 42.96
C LYS A 9 -4.88 -7.83 41.54
N ALA A 10 -5.76 -8.81 41.33
CA ALA A 10 -6.01 -9.37 40.00
C ALA A 10 -6.68 -8.37 39.05
N ALA A 11 -7.59 -7.52 39.56
CA ALA A 11 -8.20 -6.45 38.78
C ALA A 11 -7.18 -5.37 38.39
N MET A 12 -6.34 -4.92 39.33
CA MET A 12 -5.26 -3.95 39.04
C MET A 12 -4.21 -4.52 38.07
N ALA A 13 -3.82 -5.79 38.22
CA ALA A 13 -2.88 -6.43 37.30
C ALA A 13 -3.46 -6.54 35.88
N LYS A 14 -4.76 -6.82 35.75
CA LYS A 14 -5.46 -6.85 34.47
C LYS A 14 -5.57 -5.46 33.84
N GLU A 15 -5.90 -4.46 34.64
CA GLU A 15 -6.00 -3.05 34.21
C GLU A 15 -4.64 -2.51 33.73
N ASN A 16 -3.56 -2.72 34.50
CA ASN A 16 -2.20 -2.39 34.05
C ASN A 16 -1.82 -3.12 32.75
N SER A 17 -2.10 -4.43 32.67
CA SER A 17 -1.79 -5.17 31.44
C SER A 17 -2.59 -4.70 30.23
N GLN A 18 -3.79 -4.15 30.45
CA GLN A 18 -4.62 -3.61 29.39
C GLN A 18 -4.10 -2.23 28.93
N SER A 19 -3.72 -1.35 29.87
CA SER A 19 -3.11 -0.06 29.51
C SER A 19 -1.78 -0.24 28.80
N ASP A 20 -0.96 -1.21 29.23
CA ASP A 20 0.32 -1.52 28.59
C ASP A 20 0.12 -1.98 27.14
N ASN A 21 -0.91 -2.79 26.88
CA ASN A 21 -1.23 -3.26 25.53
C ASN A 21 -1.76 -2.12 24.64
N GLU A 22 -2.60 -1.23 25.18
CA GLU A 22 -3.12 -0.07 24.44
C GLU A 22 -1.99 0.88 24.04
N GLU A 23 -1.02 1.13 24.93
CA GLU A 23 0.17 1.93 24.62
C GLU A 23 1.03 1.28 23.52
N VAL A 24 1.26 -0.03 23.60
CA VAL A 24 2.01 -0.77 22.58
C VAL A 24 1.30 -0.72 21.22
N ILE A 25 -0.03 -0.88 21.18
CA ILE A 25 -0.81 -0.78 19.95
C ILE A 25 -0.66 0.61 19.33
N ALA A 26 -0.82 1.68 20.11
CA ALA A 26 -0.66 3.05 19.61
C ALA A 26 0.74 3.30 19.04
N GLN A 27 1.78 2.77 19.69
CA GLN A 27 3.15 2.85 19.17
C GLN A 27 3.31 2.09 17.84
N LEU A 28 2.70 0.90 17.71
CA LEU A 28 2.73 0.12 16.48
C LEU A 28 1.96 0.79 15.35
N GLU A 29 0.80 1.37 15.60
CA GLU A 29 0.02 2.13 14.60
C GLU A 29 0.83 3.31 14.05
N LYS A 30 1.60 4.00 14.92
CA LYS A 30 2.54 5.03 14.50
C LYS A 30 3.63 4.49 13.57
N GLN A 31 4.18 3.32 13.90
CA GLN A 31 5.17 2.65 13.04
C GLN A 31 4.58 2.23 11.69
N VAL A 32 3.33 1.77 11.66
CA VAL A 32 2.60 1.46 10.42
C VAL A 32 2.49 2.69 9.54
N SER A 33 2.04 3.84 10.08
CA SER A 33 1.93 5.06 9.28
C SER A 33 3.29 5.53 8.71
N ILE A 34 4.37 5.37 9.48
CA ILE A 34 5.73 5.63 8.98
C ILE A 34 6.07 4.68 7.81
N ALA A 35 5.77 3.39 7.95
CA ALA A 35 6.02 2.40 6.90
C ALA A 35 5.26 2.71 5.60
N VAL A 36 3.99 3.15 5.72
CA VAL A 36 3.15 3.59 4.59
C VAL A 36 3.79 4.75 3.83
N TRP A 37 4.37 5.74 4.53
CA TRP A 37 5.11 6.83 3.87
C TRP A 37 6.42 6.39 3.23
N ILE A 38 7.10 5.38 3.79
CA ILE A 38 8.28 4.78 3.14
C ILE A 38 7.88 4.09 1.84
N GLN A 39 6.77 3.33 1.85
CA GLN A 39 6.21 2.71 0.64
C GLN A 39 5.85 3.76 -0.42
N PHE A 40 5.24 4.88 0.00
CA PHE A 40 4.94 6.00 -0.90
C PHE A 40 6.17 6.53 -1.64
N ILE A 41 7.29 6.71 -0.94
CA ILE A 41 8.54 7.17 -1.55
C ILE A 41 9.03 6.14 -2.57
N GLY A 42 8.96 4.84 -2.23
CA GLY A 42 9.27 3.75 -3.16
C GLY A 42 8.43 3.81 -4.43
N GLN A 43 7.11 3.94 -4.29
CA GLN A 43 6.17 3.97 -5.41
C GLN A 43 6.37 5.18 -6.33
N ILE A 44 6.62 6.37 -5.76
CA ILE A 44 6.96 7.57 -6.54
C ILE A 44 8.24 7.34 -7.34
N MET A 45 9.28 6.76 -6.73
CA MET A 45 10.55 6.54 -7.42
C MET A 45 10.37 5.59 -8.59
N GLU A 46 9.61 4.50 -8.42
CA GLU A 46 9.27 3.58 -9.50
C GLU A 46 8.56 4.28 -10.65
N ALA A 47 7.44 4.96 -10.39
CA ALA A 47 6.67 5.66 -11.40
C ALA A 47 7.52 6.73 -12.13
N PHE A 48 8.40 7.42 -11.40
CA PHE A 48 9.33 8.39 -11.95
C PHE A 48 10.40 7.75 -12.86
N TYR A 49 11.00 6.63 -12.46
CA TYR A 49 12.00 5.96 -13.28
C TYR A 49 11.39 5.31 -14.51
N LEU A 50 10.21 4.70 -14.40
CA LEU A 50 9.45 4.22 -15.56
C LEU A 50 9.11 5.36 -16.52
N SER A 51 8.69 6.52 -16.01
CA SER A 51 8.46 7.72 -16.82
C SER A 51 9.73 8.14 -17.57
N LYS A 52 10.90 8.10 -16.92
CA LYS A 52 12.18 8.41 -17.56
C LYS A 52 12.55 7.42 -18.65
N ILE A 53 12.39 6.12 -18.41
CA ILE A 53 12.63 5.08 -19.40
C ILE A 53 11.76 5.35 -20.64
N MET A 54 10.47 5.66 -20.45
CA MET A 54 9.54 5.97 -21.52
C MET A 54 9.89 7.24 -22.31
N LEU A 55 10.60 8.19 -21.71
CA LEU A 55 11.07 9.38 -22.41
C LEU A 55 12.30 9.11 -23.29
N VAL A 56 13.14 8.15 -22.92
CA VAL A 56 14.44 7.91 -23.58
C VAL A 56 14.45 6.67 -24.48
N SER A 57 13.53 5.73 -24.29
CA SER A 57 13.40 4.52 -25.11
C SER A 57 12.16 4.62 -26.00
N GLU A 58 12.38 4.74 -27.31
CA GLU A 58 11.29 4.79 -28.30
C GLU A 58 10.51 3.47 -28.37
N GLU A 59 11.20 2.33 -28.30
CA GLU A 59 10.58 1.01 -28.25
C GLU A 59 9.60 0.86 -27.06
N VAL A 60 10.04 1.23 -25.85
CA VAL A 60 9.20 1.19 -24.65
C VAL A 60 8.05 2.19 -24.77
N ARG A 61 8.32 3.38 -25.32
CA ARG A 61 7.31 4.42 -25.51
C ARG A 61 6.20 4.00 -26.46
N GLU A 62 6.54 3.28 -27.53
CA GLU A 62 5.58 2.82 -28.54
C GLU A 62 4.82 1.55 -28.11
N ASN A 63 5.37 0.77 -27.19
CA ASN A 63 4.69 -0.38 -26.61
C ASN A 63 3.48 0.03 -25.74
N ALA A 64 2.29 -0.47 -26.07
CA ALA A 64 1.05 -0.15 -25.36
C ALA A 64 0.99 -0.75 -23.95
N ASN A 65 1.56 -1.94 -23.75
CA ASN A 65 1.61 -2.62 -22.46
C ASN A 65 2.55 -1.89 -21.50
N GLU A 66 3.70 -1.40 -21.97
CA GLU A 66 4.61 -0.57 -21.18
C GLU A 66 3.96 0.74 -20.71
N ARG A 67 3.18 1.40 -21.58
CA ARG A 67 2.37 2.56 -21.17
C ARG A 67 1.33 2.21 -20.11
N GLN A 68 0.74 1.02 -20.19
CA GLN A 68 -0.21 0.53 -19.19
C GLN A 68 0.47 0.24 -17.85
N ILE A 69 1.69 -0.30 -17.85
CA ILE A 69 2.51 -0.48 -16.64
C ILE A 69 2.77 0.88 -15.98
N LEU A 70 3.24 1.86 -16.74
CA LEU A 70 3.47 3.21 -16.21
C LEU A 70 2.20 3.85 -15.64
N LEU A 71 1.05 3.66 -16.30
CA LEU A 71 -0.23 4.14 -15.79
C LEU A 71 -0.59 3.46 -14.47
N GLY A 72 -0.40 2.15 -14.36
CA GLY A 72 -0.56 1.41 -13.12
C GLY A 72 0.28 2.01 -12.00
N ALA A 73 1.56 2.29 -12.26
CA ALA A 73 2.48 2.77 -11.23
C ALA A 73 2.09 4.15 -10.69
N TRP A 74 1.58 5.03 -11.56
CA TRP A 74 1.03 6.33 -11.15
C TRP A 74 -0.29 6.22 -10.39
N ILE A 75 -1.16 5.27 -10.75
CA ILE A 75 -2.39 5.00 -9.99
C ILE A 75 -2.05 4.46 -8.60
N GLN A 76 -1.09 3.53 -8.50
CA GLN A 76 -0.58 3.03 -7.22
C GLN A 76 0.02 4.16 -6.37
N THR A 77 0.81 5.04 -6.98
CA THR A 77 1.37 6.22 -6.32
C THR A 77 0.29 7.10 -5.70
N ALA A 78 -0.79 7.37 -6.44
CA ALA A 78 -1.92 8.14 -5.92
C ALA A 78 -2.63 7.40 -4.78
N GLY A 79 -2.84 6.08 -4.91
CA GLY A 79 -3.44 5.27 -3.87
C GLY A 79 -2.63 5.26 -2.57
N GLN A 80 -1.31 5.08 -2.68
CA GLN A 80 -0.39 5.08 -1.55
C GLN A 80 -0.31 6.45 -0.85
N LEU A 81 -0.46 7.56 -1.59
CA LEU A 81 -0.62 8.90 -1.01
C LEU A 81 -1.88 8.99 -0.14
N PHE A 82 -3.03 8.53 -0.65
CA PHE A 82 -4.28 8.56 0.10
C PHE A 82 -4.21 7.66 1.34
N GLU A 83 -3.58 6.49 1.23
CA GLU A 83 -3.32 5.61 2.37
C GLU A 83 -2.46 6.31 3.45
N GLY A 84 -1.37 6.98 3.04
CA GLY A 84 -0.51 7.76 3.93
C GLY A 84 -1.26 8.89 4.65
N VAL A 85 -2.08 9.64 3.91
CA VAL A 85 -2.93 10.69 4.49
C VAL A 85 -3.95 10.10 5.46
N GLY A 86 -4.62 9.00 5.09
CA GLY A 86 -5.64 8.36 5.91
C GLY A 86 -5.07 7.78 7.20
N THR A 87 -3.96 7.04 7.14
CA THR A 87 -3.29 6.47 8.33
C THR A 87 -2.75 7.57 9.25
N THR A 88 -2.20 8.64 8.69
CA THR A 88 -1.76 9.80 9.48
C THR A 88 -2.95 10.43 10.21
N LYS A 89 -4.09 10.64 9.53
CA LYS A 89 -5.30 11.17 10.17
C LYS A 89 -5.82 10.26 11.29
N GLN A 90 -5.78 8.93 11.11
CA GLN A 90 -6.21 7.98 12.15
C GLN A 90 -5.40 8.17 13.45
N LEU A 91 -4.09 8.43 13.35
CA LEU A 91 -3.21 8.64 14.52
C LEU A 91 -3.47 9.93 15.31
N TYR A 92 -4.00 10.96 14.66
CA TYR A 92 -4.21 12.27 15.31
C TYR A 92 -5.66 12.50 15.73
N THR A 93 -6.53 11.50 15.54
CA THR A 93 -7.96 11.59 15.82
C THR A 93 -8.30 10.74 17.04
N ASP A 94 -7.96 11.21 18.24
CA ASP A 94 -8.11 10.41 19.46
C ASP A 94 -9.54 10.34 20.04
N GLU A 95 -10.49 11.20 19.63
CA GLU A 95 -11.75 11.33 20.40
C GLU A 95 -13.05 11.36 19.58
N GLU A 96 -13.02 11.58 18.27
CA GLU A 96 -14.24 11.71 17.46
C GLU A 96 -14.42 10.54 16.47
N LYS A 97 -15.34 9.62 16.79
CA LYS A 97 -15.63 8.43 15.95
C LYS A 97 -15.93 8.76 14.48
N SER A 98 -16.52 9.92 14.21
CA SER A 98 -16.81 10.42 12.86
C SER A 98 -15.54 10.68 12.05
N LEU A 99 -14.55 11.32 12.66
CA LEU A 99 -13.26 11.65 12.05
C LEU A 99 -12.42 10.38 11.83
N THR A 100 -12.48 9.41 12.74
CA THR A 100 -11.83 8.10 12.55
C THR A 100 -12.40 7.36 11.35
N LEU A 101 -13.73 7.38 11.17
CA LEU A 101 -14.39 6.73 10.03
C LEU A 101 -14.05 7.41 8.70
N GLU A 102 -13.95 8.74 8.67
CA GLU A 102 -13.52 9.46 7.46
C GLU A 102 -12.08 9.08 7.08
N ALA A 103 -11.18 9.04 8.07
CA ALA A 103 -9.80 8.66 7.85
C ALA A 103 -9.66 7.22 7.31
N GLN A 104 -10.44 6.27 7.85
CA GLN A 104 -10.51 4.89 7.33
C GLN A 104 -11.04 4.81 5.91
N ARG A 105 -12.04 5.63 5.55
CA ARG A 105 -12.56 5.70 4.17
C ARG A 105 -11.50 6.19 3.19
N VAL A 106 -10.70 7.18 3.59
CA VAL A 106 -9.58 7.70 2.78
C VAL A 106 -8.52 6.62 2.59
N THR A 107 -8.13 5.92 3.67
CA THR A 107 -7.19 4.78 3.60
C THR A 107 -7.70 3.71 2.63
N ASN A 108 -8.93 3.23 2.83
CA ASN A 108 -9.51 2.19 1.99
C ASN A 108 -9.68 2.62 0.52
N PHE A 109 -9.96 3.91 0.26
CA PHE A 109 -9.96 4.43 -1.11
C PHE A 109 -8.56 4.37 -1.75
N GLY A 110 -7.52 4.68 -0.97
CA GLY A 110 -6.14 4.47 -1.36
C GLY A 110 -5.84 3.01 -1.75
N ASP A 111 -6.25 2.05 -0.92
CA ASP A 111 -6.07 0.62 -1.16
C ASP A 111 -6.75 0.14 -2.46
N TRP A 112 -7.94 0.66 -2.75
CA TRP A 112 -8.64 0.38 -4.00
C TRP A 112 -7.90 0.89 -5.23
N LEU A 113 -7.35 2.11 -5.17
CA LEU A 113 -6.53 2.65 -6.26
C LEU A 113 -5.29 1.78 -6.47
N GLN A 114 -4.58 1.43 -5.40
CA GLN A 114 -3.41 0.55 -5.48
C GLN A 114 -3.75 -0.79 -6.13
N SER A 115 -4.85 -1.42 -5.70
CA SER A 115 -5.32 -2.69 -6.26
C SER A 115 -5.60 -2.60 -7.77
N VAL A 116 -6.21 -1.50 -8.23
CA VAL A 116 -6.44 -1.25 -9.66
C VAL A 116 -5.13 -1.07 -10.41
N GLY A 117 -4.18 -0.32 -9.84
CA GLY A 117 -2.86 -0.12 -10.45
C GLY A 117 -2.08 -1.43 -10.61
N VAL A 118 -2.03 -2.25 -9.56
CA VAL A 118 -1.41 -3.59 -9.60
C VAL A 118 -2.07 -4.47 -10.66
N ALA A 119 -3.40 -4.46 -10.75
CA ALA A 119 -4.11 -5.27 -11.74
C ALA A 119 -3.79 -4.84 -13.18
N LEU A 120 -3.64 -3.54 -13.44
CA LEU A 120 -3.24 -3.03 -14.75
C LEU A 120 -1.83 -3.46 -15.13
N GLU A 121 -0.88 -3.37 -14.19
CA GLU A 121 0.51 -3.80 -14.39
C GLU A 121 0.62 -5.31 -14.62
N ALA A 122 -0.03 -6.12 -13.78
CA ALA A 122 0.00 -7.57 -13.91
C ALA A 122 -0.60 -8.04 -15.23
N ASN A 123 -1.71 -7.41 -15.68
CA ASN A 123 -2.30 -7.68 -16.97
C ASN A 123 -1.35 -7.30 -18.11
N ALA A 124 -0.77 -6.10 -18.08
CA ALA A 124 0.15 -5.63 -19.11
C ALA A 124 1.41 -6.50 -19.21
N GLY A 125 2.02 -6.84 -18.07
CA GLY A 125 3.17 -7.74 -18.01
C GLY A 125 2.84 -9.13 -18.56
N THR A 126 1.62 -9.63 -18.32
CA THR A 126 1.17 -10.89 -18.92
C THR A 126 1.11 -10.80 -20.45
N GLN A 127 0.63 -9.69 -21.02
CA GLN A 127 0.59 -9.51 -22.48
C GLN A 127 2.00 -9.43 -23.08
N ILE A 128 2.94 -8.75 -22.43
CA ILE A 128 4.34 -8.69 -22.87
C ILE A 128 4.94 -10.11 -22.95
N ILE A 129 4.76 -10.91 -21.90
CA ILE A 129 5.24 -12.30 -21.87
C ILE A 129 4.62 -13.12 -23.01
N LEU A 130 3.32 -12.99 -23.26
CA LEU A 130 2.64 -13.70 -24.35
C LEU A 130 3.14 -13.28 -25.74
N GLU A 131 3.41 -11.99 -25.94
CA GLU A 131 4.00 -11.46 -27.18
C GLU A 131 5.41 -12.02 -27.41
N GLU A 132 6.23 -12.13 -26.36
CA GLU A 132 7.57 -12.72 -26.43
C GLU A 132 7.54 -14.21 -26.76
N ILE A 133 6.65 -14.98 -26.10
CA ILE A 133 6.45 -16.40 -26.41
C ILE A 133 6.08 -16.58 -27.89
N ARG A 134 5.12 -15.78 -28.39
CA ARG A 134 4.67 -15.88 -29.78
C ARG A 134 5.79 -15.56 -30.78
N LYS A 135 6.60 -14.54 -30.49
CA LYS A 135 7.77 -14.20 -31.33
C LYS A 135 8.78 -15.34 -31.36
N ALA A 136 9.07 -15.97 -30.21
CA ALA A 136 9.99 -17.10 -30.14
C ALA A 136 9.47 -18.30 -30.95
N GLU A 137 8.17 -18.61 -30.88
CA GLU A 137 7.55 -19.68 -31.69
C GLU A 137 7.61 -19.38 -33.20
N GLU A 138 7.38 -18.12 -33.59
CA GLU A 138 7.49 -17.68 -35.00
C GLU A 138 8.93 -17.77 -35.52
N GLU A 139 9.93 -17.48 -34.68
CA GLU A 139 11.36 -17.58 -35.02
C GLU A 139 11.88 -19.03 -35.07
N GLU A 140 11.30 -19.95 -34.30
CA GLU A 140 11.63 -21.38 -34.35
C GLU A 140 11.01 -22.07 -35.58
N PHE A 141 9.90 -21.54 -36.10
CA PHE A 141 9.27 -21.99 -37.34
C PHE A 141 9.94 -21.36 -38.59
N ILE A 142 11.21 -21.72 -38.85
CA ILE A 142 11.85 -21.48 -40.15
C ILE A 142 11.69 -22.74 -41.01
N PRO A 143 10.95 -22.72 -42.14
CA PRO A 143 10.76 -23.88 -43.00
C PRO A 143 12.04 -24.35 -43.70
#